data_AF-A2FXV4-F1
#
_entry.id   AF-A2FXV4-F1
#
_cell.length_a   1.000
_cell.length_b   1.000
_cell.length_c   1.000
_cell.angle_alpha   90.00
_cell.angle_beta   90.00
_cell.angle_gamma   90.00
#
_symmetry.space_group_name_H-M   'P 1'
#
loop_
_entity.id
_entity.type
_entity.pdbx_description
1 polymer ?
#
loop_
_entity_poly.entity_id
_entity_poly.type
_entity_poly.pdbx_seq_one_letter_code
_entity_poly.pdbx_strand_id
1 'polypeptide(L)'
;MSVGLTINFQYIAENIQSYIDQGTLFDIFDEEDIPKILEQTSINTNDFSILLSQGQTKYKAEKLYYFVRMCNVSVNSYEDVLNVLNIYKNILELGSSSSLIDYLQNHKTEHSTNPQEVANLQSEIQTLKNKIMNLENEANQLKQENTAYKNEASNFKNEISNLTINNKEFGSKISNLESRITNLKNNNEQFQNDNNILKREIISLKNNNGQFQSENNILKREIIGLKNDNGQFQNENNNLKREISNLKNNNEQFQSENSILKREISNLKNNSDRFQSENNILKREISNLKNFNEKLTI
;
A
#
# COMPACT_ATOMS: atom_id res chain seq x y z
N MET A 1 78.42 -82.74 -72.35
CA MET A 1 77.24 -82.22 -71.61
C MET A 1 77.51 -80.76 -71.34
N SER A 2 76.94 -79.87 -72.17
CA SER A 2 76.96 -78.42 -71.94
C SER A 2 75.65 -78.08 -71.26
N VAL A 3 75.73 -77.56 -70.02
CA VAL A 3 74.57 -77.10 -69.26
C VAL A 3 74.10 -75.81 -69.93
N GLY A 4 72.94 -75.85 -70.60
CA GLY A 4 72.33 -74.64 -71.13
C GLY A 4 72.04 -73.68 -69.98
N LEU A 5 72.72 -72.53 -69.97
CA LEU A 5 72.41 -71.43 -69.06
C LEU A 5 70.96 -71.02 -69.28
N THR A 6 70.09 -71.33 -68.32
CA THR A 6 68.69 -70.91 -68.37
C THR A 6 68.65 -69.44 -67.98
N ILE A 7 68.21 -68.57 -68.89
CA ILE A 7 68.11 -67.12 -68.62
C ILE A 7 67.09 -66.90 -67.52
N ASN A 8 67.51 -66.27 -66.41
CA ASN A 8 66.63 -65.92 -65.31
C ASN A 8 66.05 -64.53 -65.55
N PHE A 9 64.89 -64.48 -66.22
CA PHE A 9 64.21 -63.23 -66.58
C PHE A 9 63.83 -62.39 -65.35
N GLN A 10 63.47 -63.01 -64.23
CA GLN A 10 63.11 -62.33 -62.98
C GLN A 10 64.30 -61.56 -62.41
N TYR A 11 65.47 -62.19 -62.35
CA TYR A 11 66.69 -61.53 -61.86
C TYR A 11 67.09 -60.33 -62.74
N ILE A 12 66.92 -60.45 -64.06
CA ILE A 12 67.23 -59.36 -65.00
C ILE A 12 66.23 -58.21 -64.82
N ALA A 13 64.94 -58.52 -64.67
CA ALA A 13 63.90 -57.53 -64.44
C ALA A 13 64.09 -56.76 -63.12
N GLU A 14 64.54 -57.43 -62.06
CA GLU A 14 64.89 -56.79 -60.78
C GLU A 14 66.12 -55.86 -60.88
N ASN A 15 67.01 -56.12 -61.83
CA ASN A 15 68.23 -55.34 -62.07
C ASN A 15 68.11 -54.46 -63.33
N ILE A 16 66.90 -54.23 -63.84
CA ILE A 16 66.66 -53.57 -65.12
C ILE A 16 67.27 -52.17 -65.22
N GLN A 17 67.33 -51.44 -64.10
CA GLN A 17 67.88 -50.08 -64.04
C GLN A 17 69.33 -50.03 -64.52
N SER A 18 70.15 -51.02 -64.16
CA SER A 18 71.55 -51.07 -64.60
C SER A 18 71.67 -51.19 -66.13
N TYR A 19 70.72 -51.87 -66.78
CA TYR A 19 70.71 -52.03 -68.23
C TYR A 19 70.16 -50.80 -68.95
N ILE A 20 69.20 -50.10 -68.33
CA ILE A 20 68.67 -48.82 -68.81
C ILE A 20 69.75 -47.74 -68.69
N ASP A 21 70.42 -47.61 -67.55
CA ASP A 21 71.45 -46.59 -67.33
C ASP A 21 72.64 -46.76 -68.28
N GLN A 22 73.01 -48.01 -68.58
CA GLN A 22 74.11 -48.33 -69.49
C GLN A 22 73.69 -48.34 -70.97
N GLY A 23 72.39 -48.36 -71.26
CA GLY A 23 71.85 -48.44 -72.61
C GLY A 23 72.13 -49.76 -73.33
N THR A 24 72.27 -50.86 -72.58
CA THR A 24 72.75 -52.15 -73.10
C THR A 24 71.65 -53.20 -73.26
N LEU A 25 70.41 -52.92 -72.82
CA LEU A 25 69.33 -53.91 -72.83
C LEU A 25 69.09 -54.50 -74.24
N PHE A 26 69.04 -53.65 -75.26
CA PHE A 26 68.80 -54.03 -76.66
C PHE A 26 70.04 -54.60 -77.37
N ASP A 27 71.18 -54.64 -76.68
CA ASP A 27 72.49 -55.05 -77.20
C ASP A 27 72.89 -56.41 -76.64
N ILE A 28 72.49 -56.69 -75.40
CA ILE A 28 72.86 -57.89 -74.65
C ILE A 28 71.84 -59.02 -74.84
N PHE A 29 70.55 -58.70 -74.96
CA PHE A 29 69.49 -59.70 -74.96
C PHE A 29 68.89 -59.91 -76.34
N ASP A 30 68.61 -61.17 -76.67
CA ASP A 30 67.97 -61.55 -77.93
C ASP A 30 66.53 -61.03 -77.99
N GLU A 31 66.04 -60.77 -79.21
CA GLU A 31 64.69 -60.20 -79.44
C GLU A 31 63.55 -61.02 -78.82
N GLU A 32 63.73 -62.33 -78.65
CA GLU A 32 62.73 -63.23 -78.05
C GLU A 32 62.65 -63.12 -76.53
N ASP A 33 63.69 -62.57 -75.91
CA ASP A 33 63.86 -62.52 -74.46
C ASP A 33 63.54 -61.15 -73.88
N ILE A 34 63.75 -60.06 -74.65
CA ILE A 34 63.41 -58.69 -74.25
C ILE A 34 61.95 -58.55 -73.75
N PRO A 35 60.91 -59.07 -74.46
CA PRO A 35 59.54 -59.00 -73.94
C PRO A 35 59.35 -59.72 -72.59
N LYS A 36 60.00 -60.88 -72.39
CA LYS A 36 59.86 -61.69 -71.17
C LYS A 36 60.51 -61.01 -69.97
N ILE A 37 61.60 -60.28 -70.21
CA ILE A 37 62.26 -59.44 -69.22
C ILE A 37 61.34 -58.27 -68.85
N LEU A 38 60.87 -57.53 -69.86
CA LEU A 38 60.07 -56.32 -69.63
C LEU A 38 58.69 -56.59 -69.04
N GLU A 39 58.10 -57.75 -69.29
CA GLU A 39 56.85 -58.21 -68.63
C GLU A 39 57.00 -58.29 -67.09
N GLN A 40 58.19 -58.62 -66.60
CA GLN A 40 58.49 -58.72 -65.17
C GLN A 40 59.07 -57.40 -64.61
N THR A 41 59.25 -56.40 -65.46
CA THR A 41 59.79 -55.09 -65.10
C THR A 41 58.70 -54.13 -64.68
N SER A 42 58.96 -53.42 -63.58
CA SER A 42 58.21 -52.23 -63.19
C SER A 42 59.16 -51.03 -63.11
N ILE A 43 58.95 -50.03 -63.96
CA ILE A 43 59.79 -48.82 -64.02
C ILE A 43 58.96 -47.55 -63.92
N ASN A 44 59.60 -46.42 -63.60
CA ASN A 44 58.93 -45.13 -63.64
C ASN A 44 58.85 -44.58 -65.07
N THR A 45 58.08 -43.51 -65.23
CA THR A 45 57.85 -42.89 -66.54
C THR A 45 59.14 -42.37 -67.19
N ASN A 46 60.09 -41.87 -66.40
CA ASN A 46 61.37 -41.38 -66.91
C ASN A 46 62.25 -42.52 -67.43
N ASP A 47 62.40 -43.60 -66.66
CA ASP A 47 63.16 -44.78 -67.06
C ASP A 47 62.53 -45.47 -68.27
N PHE A 48 61.21 -45.50 -68.36
CA PHE A 48 60.49 -45.99 -69.53
C PHE A 48 60.78 -45.15 -70.79
N SER A 49 60.85 -43.83 -70.65
CA SER A 49 61.23 -42.92 -71.73
C SER A 49 62.66 -43.18 -72.21
N ILE A 50 63.60 -43.34 -71.28
CA ILE A 50 65.01 -43.59 -71.58
C ILE A 50 65.15 -44.93 -72.29
N LEU A 51 64.54 -45.98 -71.74
CA LEU A 51 64.52 -47.32 -72.31
C LEU A 51 64.01 -47.30 -73.76
N LEU A 52 62.86 -46.68 -74.01
CA LEU A 52 62.29 -46.64 -75.35
C LEU A 52 63.09 -45.78 -76.34
N SER A 53 63.70 -44.69 -75.86
CA SER A 53 64.58 -43.86 -76.70
C SER A 53 65.82 -44.63 -77.16
N GLN A 54 66.40 -45.47 -76.28
CA GLN A 54 67.51 -46.34 -76.64
C GLN A 54 67.08 -47.36 -77.71
N GLY A 55 65.93 -48.00 -77.53
CA GLY A 55 65.39 -48.97 -78.48
C GLY A 55 65.06 -48.37 -79.85
N GLN A 56 64.60 -47.12 -79.90
CA GLN A 56 64.25 -46.40 -81.15
C GLN A 56 65.43 -46.20 -82.10
N THR A 57 66.66 -46.27 -81.60
CA THR A 57 67.86 -46.24 -82.46
C THR A 57 68.06 -47.53 -83.26
N LYS A 58 67.43 -48.64 -82.85
CA LYS A 58 67.65 -49.98 -83.42
C LYS A 58 66.41 -50.60 -84.05
N TYR A 59 65.24 -50.30 -83.52
CA TYR A 59 63.99 -50.95 -83.90
C TYR A 59 62.93 -49.94 -84.30
N LYS A 60 62.06 -50.35 -85.24
CA LYS A 60 60.87 -49.58 -85.61
C LYS A 60 59.80 -49.63 -84.52
N ALA A 61 58.88 -48.68 -84.54
CA ALA A 61 57.83 -48.50 -83.54
C ALA A 61 57.01 -49.79 -83.28
N GLU A 62 56.68 -50.56 -84.32
CA GLU A 62 55.88 -51.79 -84.18
C GLU A 62 56.63 -52.88 -83.40
N LYS A 63 57.95 -52.95 -83.62
CA LYS A 63 58.82 -53.91 -82.95
C LYS A 63 59.10 -53.48 -81.51
N LEU A 64 59.28 -52.18 -81.25
CA LEU A 64 59.40 -51.65 -79.90
C LEU A 64 58.13 -51.84 -79.09
N TYR A 65 56.97 -51.59 -79.70
CA TYR A 65 55.68 -51.87 -79.07
C TYR A 65 55.59 -53.34 -78.66
N TYR A 66 55.99 -54.28 -79.52
CA TYR A 66 56.03 -55.70 -79.17
C TYR A 66 56.90 -56.00 -77.95
N PHE A 67 58.06 -55.34 -77.82
CA PHE A 67 58.94 -55.50 -76.64
C PHE A 67 58.32 -54.94 -75.37
N VAL A 68 57.71 -53.75 -75.42
CA VAL A 68 57.33 -53.02 -74.21
C VAL A 68 55.85 -53.14 -73.83
N ARG A 69 55.01 -53.77 -74.64
CA ARG A 69 53.54 -53.81 -74.42
C ARG A 69 53.10 -54.42 -73.09
N MET A 70 53.94 -55.24 -72.46
CA MET A 70 53.68 -55.85 -71.14
C MET A 70 54.48 -55.18 -70.00
N CYS A 71 55.27 -54.14 -70.30
CA CYS A 71 56.06 -53.42 -69.31
C CYS A 71 55.16 -52.58 -68.40
N ASN A 72 55.29 -52.75 -67.08
CA ASN A 72 54.53 -51.96 -66.13
C ASN A 72 55.21 -50.61 -65.90
N VAL A 73 54.56 -49.53 -66.35
CA VAL A 73 55.05 -48.16 -66.14
C VAL A 73 54.27 -47.51 -65.00
N SER A 74 54.95 -47.16 -63.92
CA SER A 74 54.36 -46.47 -62.79
C SER A 74 54.08 -45.00 -63.11
N VAL A 75 52.83 -44.60 -62.87
CA VAL A 75 52.29 -43.27 -63.14
C VAL A 75 51.71 -42.73 -61.83
N ASN A 76 52.36 -41.72 -61.24
CA ASN A 76 52.06 -41.21 -59.90
C ASN A 76 51.62 -39.74 -59.89
N SER A 77 51.72 -39.06 -61.03
CA SER A 77 51.33 -37.66 -61.17
C SER A 77 50.56 -37.43 -62.47
N TYR A 78 49.81 -36.34 -62.51
CA TYR A 78 49.16 -35.89 -63.74
C TYR A 78 50.18 -35.66 -64.87
N GLU A 79 51.39 -35.22 -64.52
CA GLU A 79 52.49 -35.03 -65.47
C GLU A 79 53.02 -36.37 -65.99
N ASP A 80 53.08 -37.40 -65.13
CA ASP A 80 53.49 -38.75 -65.51
C ASP A 80 52.52 -39.34 -66.56
N VAL A 81 51.20 -39.12 -66.39
CA VAL A 81 50.18 -39.55 -67.36
C VAL A 81 50.46 -38.95 -68.73
N LEU A 82 50.70 -37.63 -68.79
CA LEU A 82 51.02 -36.93 -70.04
C LEU A 82 52.33 -37.43 -70.65
N ASN A 83 53.34 -37.67 -69.83
CA ASN A 83 54.65 -38.16 -70.29
C ASN A 83 54.55 -39.57 -70.90
N VAL A 84 53.82 -40.50 -70.26
CA VAL A 84 53.58 -41.84 -70.83
C VAL A 84 52.82 -41.76 -72.16
N LEU A 85 51.77 -40.94 -72.23
CA LEU A 85 51.02 -40.76 -73.47
C LEU A 85 51.87 -40.10 -74.59
N ASN A 86 52.76 -39.17 -74.24
CA ASN A 86 53.70 -38.58 -75.19
C ASN A 86 54.71 -39.60 -75.73
N ILE A 87 55.19 -40.52 -74.88
CA ILE A 87 56.02 -41.65 -75.31
C ILE A 87 55.25 -42.55 -76.28
N TYR A 88 54.01 -42.90 -75.93
CA TYR A 88 53.14 -43.69 -76.81
C TYR A 88 52.84 -43.01 -78.14
N LYS A 89 52.68 -41.68 -78.16
CA LYS A 89 52.46 -40.89 -79.36
C LYS A 89 53.71 -40.80 -80.24
N ASN A 90 54.85 -40.43 -79.65
CA ASN A 90 56.04 -40.00 -80.39
C ASN A 90 57.02 -41.15 -80.68
N ILE A 91 57.04 -42.19 -79.84
CA ILE A 91 57.97 -43.33 -79.99
C ILE A 91 57.25 -44.57 -80.52
N LEU A 92 56.05 -44.87 -80.00
CA LEU A 92 55.27 -46.06 -80.40
C LEU A 92 54.22 -45.76 -81.48
N GLU A 93 54.11 -44.52 -81.93
CA GLU A 93 53.19 -44.06 -82.99
C GLU A 93 51.70 -44.43 -82.76
N LEU A 94 51.27 -44.52 -81.49
CA LEU A 94 49.88 -44.83 -81.13
C LEU A 94 48.99 -43.59 -81.31
N GLY A 95 48.21 -43.56 -82.39
CA GLY A 95 47.41 -42.41 -82.79
C GLY A 95 46.43 -41.88 -81.72
N SER A 96 45.79 -42.78 -80.96
CA SER A 96 44.83 -42.40 -79.90
C SER A 96 45.46 -41.60 -78.75
N SER A 97 46.78 -41.70 -78.55
CA SER A 97 47.49 -40.96 -77.51
C SER A 97 47.37 -39.44 -77.69
N SER A 98 47.26 -38.94 -78.93
CA SER A 98 47.07 -37.51 -79.20
C SER A 98 45.75 -37.00 -78.62
N SER A 99 44.64 -37.69 -78.88
CA SER A 99 43.33 -37.29 -78.37
C SER A 99 43.24 -37.41 -76.84
N LEU A 100 43.94 -38.38 -76.24
CA LEU A 100 44.03 -38.52 -74.78
C LEU A 100 44.83 -37.38 -74.15
N ILE A 101 45.94 -36.97 -74.76
CA ILE A 101 46.72 -35.81 -74.32
C ILE A 101 45.86 -34.54 -74.37
N ASP A 102 45.18 -34.30 -75.48
CA ASP A 102 44.33 -33.11 -75.67
C ASP A 102 43.18 -33.08 -74.63
N TYR A 103 42.51 -34.21 -74.41
CA TYR A 103 41.45 -34.34 -73.42
C TYR A 103 41.94 -34.00 -72.01
N LEU A 104 43.05 -34.61 -71.59
CA LEU A 104 43.63 -34.38 -70.28
C LEU A 104 44.01 -32.90 -70.13
N GLN A 105 44.76 -32.35 -71.10
CA GLN A 105 45.22 -30.95 -71.04
C GLN A 105 44.05 -29.95 -70.91
N ASN A 106 42.92 -30.21 -71.59
CA ASN A 106 41.71 -29.41 -71.46
C ASN A 106 41.04 -29.55 -70.09
N HIS A 107 41.02 -30.75 -69.51
CA HIS A 107 40.41 -31.00 -68.18
C HIS A 107 41.33 -30.66 -66.99
N LYS A 108 42.61 -30.35 -67.21
CA LYS A 108 43.55 -29.89 -66.15
C LYS A 108 43.07 -28.58 -65.50
N THR A 109 42.47 -27.69 -66.29
CA THR A 109 42.02 -26.37 -65.83
C THR A 109 40.70 -26.42 -65.08
N GLU A 110 39.81 -27.36 -65.42
CA GLU A 110 38.50 -27.53 -64.78
C GLU A 110 38.59 -28.00 -63.32
N HIS A 111 39.68 -28.69 -62.95
CA HIS A 111 39.90 -29.17 -61.59
C HIS A 111 40.89 -28.34 -60.77
N SER A 112 41.40 -27.22 -61.31
CA SER A 112 42.15 -26.26 -60.50
C SER A 112 41.18 -25.45 -59.65
N THR A 113 41.25 -25.58 -58.32
CA THR A 113 40.45 -24.76 -57.40
C THR A 113 40.64 -23.28 -57.72
N ASN A 114 39.56 -22.59 -58.10
CA ASN A 114 39.56 -21.15 -58.39
C ASN A 114 39.92 -20.36 -57.13
N PRO A 115 41.15 -19.83 -57.00
CA PRO A 115 41.62 -19.20 -55.76
C PRO A 115 40.81 -17.95 -55.40
N GLN A 116 40.21 -17.31 -56.41
CA GLN A 116 39.36 -16.14 -56.25
C GLN A 116 38.05 -16.48 -55.53
N GLU A 117 37.46 -17.63 -55.83
CA GLU A 117 36.21 -18.08 -55.22
C GLU A 117 36.42 -18.45 -53.75
N VAL A 118 37.56 -19.10 -53.45
CA VAL A 118 37.97 -19.39 -52.07
C VAL A 118 38.18 -18.09 -51.27
N ALA A 119 38.86 -17.10 -51.84
CA ALA A 119 39.07 -15.81 -51.19
C ALA A 119 37.74 -15.06 -50.94
N ASN A 120 36.80 -15.11 -51.90
CA ASN A 120 35.48 -14.51 -51.77
C ASN A 120 34.67 -15.17 -50.65
N LEU A 121 34.60 -16.51 -50.62
CA LEU A 121 33.91 -17.27 -49.58
C LEU A 121 34.51 -17.00 -48.19
N GLN A 122 35.84 -16.90 -48.09
CA GLN A 122 36.51 -16.53 -46.83
C GLN A 122 36.10 -15.13 -46.36
N SER A 123 35.99 -14.17 -47.28
CA SER A 123 35.54 -12.81 -46.96
C SER A 123 34.07 -12.79 -46.48
N GLU A 124 33.18 -13.54 -47.14
CA GLU A 124 31.79 -13.70 -46.72
C GLU A 124 31.67 -14.35 -45.34
N ILE A 125 32.45 -15.40 -45.08
CA ILE A 125 32.51 -16.05 -43.76
C ILE A 125 32.93 -15.04 -42.70
N GLN A 126 33.93 -14.20 -42.98
CA GLN A 126 34.39 -13.19 -42.02
C GLN A 126 33.34 -12.11 -41.77
N THR A 127 32.62 -11.68 -42.83
CA THR A 127 31.52 -10.71 -42.66
C THR A 127 30.35 -11.31 -41.89
N LEU A 128 29.99 -12.56 -42.13
CA LEU A 128 28.94 -13.27 -41.39
C LEU A 128 29.32 -13.45 -39.91
N LYS A 129 30.57 -13.82 -39.61
CA LYS A 129 31.07 -13.89 -38.22
C LYS A 129 30.92 -12.57 -37.49
N ASN A 130 31.29 -11.46 -38.13
CA ASN A 130 31.14 -10.13 -37.54
C ASN A 130 29.66 -9.77 -37.29
N LYS A 131 28.76 -10.12 -38.22
CA LYS A 131 27.31 -9.93 -38.04
C LYS A 131 26.76 -10.75 -36.88
N ILE A 132 27.18 -12.01 -36.73
CA ILE A 132 26.77 -12.88 -35.62
C ILE A 132 27.20 -12.26 -34.29
N MET A 133 28.46 -11.81 -34.19
CA MET A 133 28.99 -11.19 -32.96
C MET A 133 28.22 -9.92 -32.58
N ASN A 134 27.86 -9.09 -33.57
CA ASN A 134 27.05 -7.89 -33.31
C ASN A 134 25.65 -8.23 -32.82
N LEU A 135 24.99 -9.22 -33.43
CA LEU A 135 23.65 -9.68 -33.01
C LEU A 135 23.67 -10.30 -31.61
N GLU A 136 24.73 -11.04 -31.26
CA GLU A 136 24.90 -11.57 -29.90
C GLU A 136 25.05 -10.46 -28.86
N ASN A 137 25.80 -9.40 -29.19
CA ASN A 137 25.94 -8.23 -28.32
C ASN A 137 24.60 -7.49 -28.13
N GLU A 138 23.85 -7.26 -29.21
CA GLU A 138 22.53 -6.62 -29.16
C GLU A 138 21.53 -7.46 -28.35
N ALA A 139 21.52 -8.79 -28.56
CA ALA A 139 20.69 -9.70 -27.79
C ALA A 139 21.01 -9.66 -26.28
N ASN A 140 22.30 -9.56 -25.93
CA ASN A 140 22.73 -9.42 -24.53
C ASN A 140 22.31 -8.07 -23.93
N GLN A 141 22.40 -6.97 -24.69
CA GLN A 141 21.93 -5.65 -24.24
C GLN A 141 20.42 -5.65 -24.01
N LEU A 142 19.64 -6.15 -24.96
CA LEU A 142 18.18 -6.26 -24.83
C LEU A 142 17.78 -7.14 -23.63
N LYS A 143 18.54 -8.19 -23.34
CA LYS A 143 18.32 -9.03 -22.16
C LYS A 143 18.55 -8.26 -20.86
N GLN A 144 19.61 -7.44 -20.79
CA GLN A 144 19.89 -6.59 -19.63
C GLN A 144 18.79 -5.53 -19.43
N GLU A 145 18.39 -4.83 -20.48
CA GLU A 145 17.29 -3.86 -20.42
C GLU A 145 15.99 -4.50 -19.94
N ASN A 146 15.65 -5.69 -20.46
CA ASN A 146 14.46 -6.41 -20.03
C ASN A 146 14.52 -6.81 -18.54
N THR A 147 15.71 -7.14 -18.02
CA THR A 147 15.87 -7.36 -16.57
C THR A 147 15.70 -6.08 -15.75
N ALA A 148 16.19 -4.93 -16.25
CA ALA A 148 16.00 -3.65 -15.60
C ALA A 148 14.51 -3.25 -15.56
N TYR A 149 13.80 -3.35 -16.68
CA TYR A 149 12.37 -3.05 -16.74
C TYR A 149 11.53 -3.96 -15.85
N LYS A 150 11.88 -5.25 -15.72
CA LYS A 150 11.21 -6.16 -14.77
C LYS A 150 11.40 -5.73 -13.32
N ASN A 151 12.60 -5.30 -12.95
CA ASN A 151 12.88 -4.82 -11.60
C ASN A 151 12.12 -3.52 -11.31
N GLU A 152 12.10 -2.59 -12.26
CA GLU A 152 11.36 -1.33 -12.13
C GLU A 152 9.85 -1.57 -12.01
N ALA A 153 9.27 -2.46 -12.82
CA ALA A 153 7.88 -2.87 -12.71
C ALA A 153 7.56 -3.50 -11.34
N SER A 154 8.47 -4.30 -10.78
CA SER A 154 8.33 -4.84 -9.43
C SER A 154 8.37 -3.76 -8.35
N ASN A 155 9.23 -2.75 -8.51
CA ASN A 155 9.31 -1.62 -7.57
C ASN A 155 8.02 -0.78 -7.60
N PHE A 156 7.52 -0.43 -8.80
CA PHE A 156 6.25 0.28 -8.92
C PHE A 156 5.07 -0.50 -8.33
N LYS A 157 5.05 -1.83 -8.51
CA LYS A 157 4.03 -2.68 -7.89
C LYS A 157 4.06 -2.60 -6.36
N ASN A 158 5.24 -2.60 -5.76
CA ASN A 158 5.41 -2.47 -4.32
C ASN A 158 4.98 -1.08 -3.83
N GLU A 159 5.33 -0.02 -4.55
CA GLU A 159 4.92 1.35 -4.24
C GLU A 159 3.40 1.53 -4.31
N ILE A 160 2.75 1.00 -5.35
CA ILE A 160 1.28 0.97 -5.47
C ILE A 160 0.65 0.23 -4.29
N SER A 161 1.22 -0.90 -3.86
CA SER A 161 0.73 -1.64 -2.70
C SER A 161 0.82 -0.81 -1.42
N ASN A 162 1.94 -0.13 -1.19
CA ASN A 162 2.13 0.75 -0.03
C ASN A 162 1.16 1.94 -0.05
N LEU A 163 1.00 2.60 -1.20
CA LEU A 163 0.03 3.68 -1.37
C LEU A 163 -1.40 3.22 -1.12
N THR A 164 -1.74 1.99 -1.54
CA THR A 164 -3.05 1.39 -1.28
C THR A 164 -3.31 1.18 0.22
N ILE A 165 -2.29 0.70 0.96
CA ILE A 165 -2.38 0.55 2.43
C ILE A 165 -2.57 1.90 3.09
N ASN A 166 -1.74 2.90 2.75
CA ASN A 166 -1.83 4.24 3.31
C ASN A 166 -3.19 4.90 3.04
N ASN A 167 -3.75 4.73 1.84
CA ASN A 167 -5.08 5.24 1.51
C ASN A 167 -6.19 4.58 2.37
N LYS A 168 -6.09 3.28 2.66
CA LYS A 168 -7.03 2.62 3.58
C LYS A 168 -6.92 3.15 5.01
N GLU A 169 -5.69 3.40 5.48
CA GLU A 169 -5.47 4.02 6.79
C GLU A 169 -6.03 5.44 6.86
N PHE A 170 -5.81 6.26 5.84
CA PHE A 170 -6.39 7.59 5.77
C PHE A 170 -7.91 7.55 5.73
N GLY A 171 -8.52 6.64 4.95
CA GLY A 171 -9.98 6.43 4.96
C GLY A 171 -10.52 6.07 6.34
N SER A 172 -9.80 5.23 7.09
CA SER A 172 -10.16 4.86 8.47
C SER A 172 -10.06 6.05 9.43
N LYS A 173 -9.00 6.87 9.31
CA LYS A 173 -8.83 8.10 10.11
C LYS A 173 -9.92 9.13 9.81
N ILE A 174 -10.28 9.32 8.55
CA ILE A 174 -11.39 10.21 8.13
C ILE A 174 -12.69 9.75 8.77
N SER A 175 -13.03 8.47 8.65
CA SER A 175 -14.26 7.90 9.24
C SER A 175 -14.32 8.10 10.76
N ASN A 176 -13.19 7.95 11.46
CA ASN A 176 -13.12 8.21 12.90
C ASN A 176 -13.35 9.70 13.23
N LEU A 177 -12.73 10.60 12.47
CA LEU A 177 -12.91 12.04 12.65
C LEU A 177 -14.35 12.48 12.40
N GLU A 178 -15.01 11.94 11.37
CA GLU A 178 -16.43 12.20 11.08
C GLU A 178 -17.34 11.76 12.24
N SER A 179 -17.10 10.57 12.79
CA SER A 179 -17.82 10.08 13.97
C SER A 179 -17.62 11.01 15.17
N ARG A 180 -16.38 11.45 15.41
CA ARG A 180 -16.03 12.35 16.52
C ARG A 180 -16.65 13.74 16.35
N ILE A 181 -16.70 14.28 15.13
CA ILE A 181 -17.40 15.53 14.80
C ILE A 181 -18.89 15.40 15.09
N THR A 182 -19.50 14.29 14.68
CA THR A 182 -20.93 14.02 14.93
C THR A 182 -21.23 13.98 16.44
N ASN A 183 -20.41 13.28 17.22
CA ASN A 183 -20.56 13.23 18.67
C ASN A 183 -20.39 14.61 19.32
N LEU A 184 -19.40 15.40 18.90
CA LEU A 184 -19.19 16.75 19.40
C LEU A 184 -20.38 17.67 19.09
N LYS A 185 -20.97 17.53 17.89
CA LYS A 185 -22.15 18.30 17.50
C LYS A 185 -23.34 17.95 18.40
N ASN A 186 -23.61 16.67 18.62
CA ASN A 186 -24.69 16.22 19.50
C ASN A 186 -24.50 16.71 20.94
N ASN A 187 -23.28 16.61 21.48
CA ASN A 187 -22.98 17.13 22.81
C ASN A 187 -23.19 18.64 22.92
N ASN A 188 -22.83 19.39 21.88
CA ASN A 188 -23.03 20.84 21.85
C ASN A 188 -24.52 21.21 21.80
N GLU A 189 -25.33 20.48 21.02
CA GLU A 189 -26.79 20.64 21.01
C GLU A 189 -27.40 20.33 22.40
N GLN A 190 -26.91 19.28 23.08
CA GLN A 190 -27.33 18.96 24.45
C GLN A 190 -26.98 20.10 25.42
N PHE A 191 -25.73 20.60 25.40
CA PHE A 191 -25.34 21.72 26.27
C PHE A 191 -26.13 23.00 25.99
N GLN A 192 -26.49 23.27 24.73
CA GLN A 192 -27.36 24.39 24.41
C GLN A 192 -28.76 24.23 25.02
N ASN A 193 -29.32 23.02 24.97
CA ASN A 193 -30.61 22.72 25.59
C ASN A 193 -30.55 22.87 27.11
N ASP A 194 -29.54 22.31 27.76
CA ASP A 194 -29.35 22.42 29.22
C ASP A 194 -29.21 23.89 29.66
N ASN A 195 -28.44 24.68 28.90
CA ASN A 195 -28.28 26.11 29.17
C ASN A 195 -29.60 26.88 29.01
N ASN A 196 -30.43 26.53 28.03
CA ASN A 196 -31.76 27.11 27.86
C ASN A 196 -32.71 26.74 29.02
N ILE A 197 -32.63 25.51 29.54
CA ILE A 197 -33.39 25.07 30.72
C ILE A 197 -32.97 25.88 31.95
N LEU A 198 -31.67 25.97 32.22
CA LEU A 198 -31.12 26.74 33.35
C LEU A 198 -31.51 28.22 33.29
N LYS A 199 -31.49 28.83 32.09
CA LYS A 199 -31.96 30.22 31.92
C LYS A 199 -33.43 30.39 32.31
N ARG A 200 -34.30 29.44 31.94
CA ARG A 200 -35.73 29.48 32.33
C ARG A 200 -35.89 29.31 33.84
N GLU A 201 -35.13 28.41 34.45
CA GLU A 201 -35.15 28.20 35.89
C GLU A 201 -34.71 29.46 36.66
N ILE A 202 -33.64 30.14 36.21
CA ILE A 202 -33.20 31.42 36.77
C ILE A 202 -34.31 32.48 36.70
N ILE A 203 -35.01 32.59 35.56
CA ILE A 203 -36.13 33.52 35.41
C ILE A 203 -37.25 33.19 36.40
N SER A 204 -37.60 31.90 36.53
CA SER A 204 -38.63 31.45 37.47
C SER A 204 -38.25 31.77 38.92
N LEU A 205 -37.02 31.48 39.33
CA LEU A 205 -36.53 31.78 40.69
C LEU A 205 -36.53 33.28 40.97
N LYS A 206 -36.15 34.10 39.98
CA LYS A 206 -36.19 35.56 40.10
C LYS A 206 -37.61 36.08 40.31
N ASN A 207 -38.59 35.53 39.59
CA ASN A 207 -40.00 35.88 39.75
C ASN A 207 -40.52 35.49 41.13
N ASN A 208 -40.26 34.25 41.58
CA ASN A 208 -40.66 33.78 42.90
C ASN A 208 -40.05 34.65 44.01
N ASN A 209 -38.77 35.01 43.90
CA ASN A 209 -38.13 35.91 44.86
C ASN A 209 -38.80 37.30 44.90
N GLY A 210 -39.22 37.83 43.75
CA GLY A 210 -40.01 39.07 43.69
C GLY A 210 -41.38 38.97 44.36
N GLN A 211 -42.06 37.83 44.22
CA GLN A 211 -43.31 37.55 44.92
C GLN A 211 -43.11 37.49 46.44
N PHE A 212 -42.12 36.73 46.92
CA PHE A 212 -41.80 36.67 48.35
C PHE A 212 -41.41 38.03 48.95
N GLN A 213 -40.66 38.86 48.20
CA GLN A 213 -40.37 40.23 48.64
C GLN A 213 -41.64 41.07 48.79
N SER A 214 -42.59 40.91 47.87
CA SER A 214 -43.87 41.63 47.91
C SER A 214 -44.73 41.18 49.10
N GLU A 215 -44.86 39.87 49.32
CA GLU A 215 -45.55 39.28 50.47
C GLU A 215 -44.93 39.74 51.79
N ASN A 216 -43.60 39.74 51.91
CA ASN A 216 -42.91 40.20 53.11
C ASN A 216 -43.19 41.69 53.38
N ASN A 217 -43.27 42.53 52.33
CA ASN A 217 -43.64 43.93 52.49
C ASN A 217 -45.11 44.11 52.95
N ILE A 218 -46.03 43.25 52.50
CA ILE A 218 -47.42 43.24 52.95
C ILE A 218 -47.48 42.87 54.44
N LEU A 219 -46.85 41.76 54.83
CA LEU A 219 -46.80 41.31 56.23
C LEU A 219 -46.19 42.36 57.15
N LYS A 220 -45.13 43.05 56.72
CA LYS A 220 -44.55 44.18 57.48
C LYS A 220 -45.56 45.31 57.72
N ARG A 221 -46.39 45.65 56.72
CA ARG A 221 -47.43 46.67 56.88
C ARG A 221 -48.53 46.20 57.82
N GLU A 222 -48.94 44.94 57.72
CA GLU A 222 -49.94 44.33 58.60
C GLU A 222 -49.46 44.34 60.06
N ILE A 223 -48.21 43.99 60.32
CA ILE A 223 -47.60 44.09 61.66
C ILE A 223 -47.65 45.52 62.20
N ILE A 224 -47.35 46.53 61.37
CA ILE A 224 -47.45 47.94 61.77
C ILE A 224 -48.90 48.30 62.10
N GLY A 225 -49.87 47.86 61.29
CA GLY A 225 -51.29 48.05 61.54
C GLY A 225 -51.72 47.47 62.89
N LEU A 226 -51.45 46.18 63.12
CA LEU A 226 -51.77 45.49 64.38
C LEU A 226 -51.11 46.16 65.59
N LYS A 227 -49.88 46.66 65.44
CA LYS A 227 -49.18 47.39 66.51
C LYS A 227 -49.89 48.70 66.86
N ASN A 228 -50.41 49.42 65.87
CA ASN A 228 -51.18 50.64 66.08
C ASN A 228 -52.52 50.33 66.76
N ASP A 229 -53.25 49.32 66.28
CA ASP A 229 -54.52 48.89 66.85
C ASP A 229 -54.35 48.48 68.32
N ASN A 230 -53.32 47.70 68.63
CA ASN A 230 -52.99 47.33 70.01
C ASN A 230 -52.69 48.56 70.88
N GLY A 231 -52.02 49.57 70.34
CA GLY A 231 -51.80 50.85 71.03
C GLY A 231 -53.11 51.61 71.31
N GLN A 232 -54.06 51.60 70.37
CA GLN A 232 -55.39 52.18 70.56
C GLN A 232 -56.16 51.44 71.66
N PHE A 233 -56.20 50.10 71.62
CA PHE A 233 -56.86 49.30 72.65
C PHE A 233 -56.24 49.50 74.05
N GLN A 234 -54.91 49.66 74.14
CA GLN A 234 -54.26 49.99 75.41
C GLN A 234 -54.71 51.35 75.96
N ASN A 235 -54.83 52.36 75.11
CA ASN A 235 -55.31 53.69 75.50
C ASN A 235 -56.78 53.64 75.96
N GLU A 236 -57.64 52.95 75.20
CA GLU A 236 -59.04 52.77 75.56
C GLU A 236 -59.19 52.05 76.90
N ASN A 237 -58.43 50.96 77.12
CA ASN A 237 -58.42 50.24 78.38
C ASN A 237 -57.97 51.12 79.55
N ASN A 238 -56.97 51.99 79.34
CA ASN A 238 -56.55 52.95 80.37
C ASN A 238 -57.64 53.99 80.67
N ASN A 239 -58.38 54.45 79.67
CA ASN A 239 -59.51 55.37 79.86
C ASN A 239 -60.65 54.69 80.64
N LEU A 240 -61.03 53.47 80.26
CA LEU A 240 -62.04 52.69 80.98
C LEU A 240 -61.65 52.44 82.44
N LYS A 241 -60.38 52.12 82.73
CA LYS A 241 -59.88 52.00 84.11
C LYS A 241 -60.04 53.29 84.92
N ARG A 242 -59.81 54.45 84.31
CA ARG A 242 -60.04 55.76 84.97
C ARG A 242 -61.52 56.00 85.23
N GLU A 243 -62.37 55.71 84.25
CA GLU A 243 -63.82 55.85 84.39
C GLU A 243 -64.37 54.96 85.51
N ILE A 244 -63.95 53.69 85.56
CA ILE A 244 -64.29 52.75 86.66
C ILE A 244 -63.85 53.33 88.02
N SER A 245 -62.64 53.90 88.10
CA SER A 245 -62.14 54.49 89.35
C SER A 245 -62.99 55.70 89.78
N ASN A 246 -63.39 56.55 88.84
CA ASN A 246 -64.27 57.69 89.12
C ASN A 246 -65.67 57.25 89.56
N LEU A 247 -66.26 56.27 88.87
CA LEU A 247 -67.56 55.70 89.24
C LEU A 247 -67.53 55.08 90.63
N LYS A 248 -66.43 54.41 90.97
CA LYS A 248 -66.22 53.85 92.32
C LYS A 248 -66.22 54.94 93.39
N ASN A 249 -65.47 56.03 93.18
CA ASN A 249 -65.43 57.17 94.11
C ASN A 249 -66.81 57.82 94.27
N ASN A 250 -67.53 58.05 93.16
CA ASN A 250 -68.88 58.61 93.20
C ASN A 250 -69.84 57.70 93.99
N ASN A 251 -69.75 56.38 93.80
CA ASN A 251 -70.56 55.43 94.54
C ASN A 251 -70.25 55.44 96.05
N GLU A 252 -68.97 55.55 96.44
CA GLU A 252 -68.57 55.72 97.84
C GLU A 252 -69.12 57.03 98.44
N GLN A 253 -69.14 58.12 97.67
CA GLN A 253 -69.75 59.38 98.07
C GLN A 253 -71.27 59.23 98.27
N PHE A 254 -71.99 58.65 97.30
CA PHE A 254 -73.43 58.41 97.42
C PHE A 254 -73.78 57.50 98.61
N GLN A 255 -72.97 56.48 98.90
CA GLN A 255 -73.14 55.65 100.09
C GLN A 255 -73.00 56.45 101.40
N SER A 256 -72.05 57.39 101.43
CA SER A 256 -71.83 58.29 102.56
C SER A 256 -73.01 59.25 102.75
N GLU A 257 -73.47 59.90 101.68
CA GLU A 257 -74.65 60.77 101.69
C GLU A 257 -75.91 60.02 102.14
N ASN A 258 -76.13 58.80 101.63
CA ASN A 258 -77.27 57.95 102.03
C ASN A 258 -77.20 57.58 103.53
N SER A 259 -75.99 57.38 104.07
CA SER A 259 -75.79 57.14 105.50
C SER A 259 -76.13 58.37 106.36
N ILE A 260 -75.80 59.58 105.88
CA ILE A 260 -76.18 60.85 106.53
C ILE A 260 -77.71 61.01 106.52
N LEU A 261 -78.35 60.84 105.36
CA LEU A 261 -79.80 60.95 105.21
C LEU A 261 -80.55 59.95 106.09
N LYS A 262 -80.09 58.69 106.20
CA LYS A 262 -80.67 57.70 107.12
C LYS A 262 -80.62 58.18 108.58
N ARG A 263 -79.52 58.80 109.01
CA ARG A 263 -79.37 59.37 110.35
C ARG A 263 -80.31 60.56 110.56
N GLU A 264 -80.44 61.45 109.59
CA GLU A 264 -81.38 62.58 109.64
C GLU A 264 -82.84 62.10 109.73
N ILE A 265 -83.24 61.12 108.93
CA ILE A 265 -84.56 60.49 109.02
C ILE A 265 -84.79 59.91 110.43
N SER A 266 -83.81 59.22 111.00
CA SER A 266 -83.90 58.68 112.36
C SER A 266 -84.07 59.80 113.40
N ASN A 267 -83.35 60.91 113.27
CA ASN A 267 -83.46 62.06 114.17
C ASN A 267 -84.82 62.75 114.05
N LEU A 268 -85.31 62.98 112.83
CA LEU A 268 -86.63 63.55 112.56
C LEU A 268 -87.74 62.65 113.12
N LYS A 269 -87.60 61.33 112.99
CA LYS A 269 -88.52 60.37 113.60
C LYS A 269 -88.55 60.50 115.12
N ASN A 270 -87.37 60.54 115.77
CA ASN A 270 -87.28 60.74 117.22
C ASN A 270 -87.91 62.08 117.68
N ASN A 271 -87.69 63.15 116.91
CA ASN A 271 -88.31 64.45 117.19
C ASN A 271 -89.83 64.42 117.01
N SER A 272 -90.32 63.76 115.97
CA SER A 272 -91.76 63.54 115.75
C SER A 272 -92.40 62.76 116.90
N ASP A 273 -91.74 61.68 117.36
CA ASP A 273 -92.19 60.88 118.50
C ASP A 273 -92.23 61.71 119.80
N ARG A 274 -91.23 62.60 120.01
CA ARG A 274 -91.21 63.57 121.11
C ARG A 274 -92.36 64.57 121.02
N PHE A 275 -92.55 65.25 119.89
CA PHE A 275 -93.65 66.19 119.70
C PHE A 275 -95.01 65.52 119.85
N GLN A 276 -95.16 64.28 119.37
CA GLN A 276 -96.39 63.52 119.56
C GLN A 276 -96.64 63.21 121.05
N SER A 277 -95.59 62.91 121.81
CA SER A 277 -95.66 62.73 123.26
C SER A 277 -96.02 64.03 124.00
N GLU A 278 -95.39 65.16 123.66
CA GLU A 278 -95.73 66.48 124.19
C GLU A 278 -97.17 66.88 123.87
N ASN A 279 -97.63 66.67 122.63
CA ASN A 279 -99.00 66.95 122.21
C ASN A 279 -100.00 66.08 122.99
N ASN A 280 -99.66 64.82 123.29
CA ASN A 280 -100.46 63.97 124.17
C ASN A 280 -100.51 64.50 125.61
N ILE A 281 -99.42 65.04 126.15
CA ILE A 281 -99.38 65.70 127.46
C ILE A 281 -100.27 66.95 127.45
N LEU A 282 -100.11 67.84 126.47
CA LEU A 282 -100.93 69.05 126.32
C LEU A 282 -102.42 68.70 126.16
N LYS A 283 -102.78 67.67 125.39
CA LYS A 283 -104.17 67.19 125.30
C LYS A 283 -104.73 66.73 126.66
N ARG A 284 -103.92 66.07 127.48
CA ARG A 284 -104.29 65.69 128.87
C ARG A 284 -104.46 66.94 129.73
N GLU A 285 -103.55 67.91 129.65
CA GLU A 285 -103.64 69.18 130.37
C GLU A 285 -104.89 69.97 129.97
N ILE A 286 -105.19 70.11 128.68
CA ILE A 286 -106.42 70.74 128.18
C ILE A 286 -107.66 70.00 128.70
N SER A 287 -107.66 68.66 128.72
CA SER A 287 -108.77 67.88 129.28
C SER A 287 -108.94 68.14 130.77
N ASN A 288 -107.84 68.19 131.53
CA ASN A 288 -107.85 68.53 132.95
C ASN A 288 -108.34 69.95 133.21
N LEU A 289 -107.90 70.93 132.42
CA LEU A 289 -108.35 72.32 132.50
C LEU A 289 -109.83 72.47 132.12
N LYS A 290 -110.31 71.74 131.09
CA LYS A 290 -111.74 71.68 130.77
C LYS A 290 -112.55 71.12 131.93
N ASN A 291 -112.11 70.00 132.52
CA ASN A 291 -112.75 69.44 133.72
C ASN A 291 -112.71 70.42 134.91
N PHE A 292 -111.65 71.19 135.07
CA PHE A 292 -111.53 72.21 136.11
C PHE A 292 -112.46 73.41 135.84
N ASN A 293 -112.58 73.85 134.59
CA ASN A 293 -113.47 74.94 134.21
C ASN A 293 -114.95 74.54 134.34
N GLU A 294 -115.31 73.29 134.00
CA GLU A 294 -116.64 72.73 134.27
C GLU A 294 -116.98 72.74 135.77
N LYS A 295 -115.99 72.49 136.65
CA LYS A 295 -116.15 72.60 138.11
C LYS A 295 -116.28 74.03 138.63
N LEU A 296 -115.78 75.03 137.91
CA LEU A 296 -115.89 76.46 138.25
C LEU A 296 -117.19 77.11 137.74
N THR A 297 -117.97 76.39 136.91
CA THR A 297 -119.22 76.89 136.32
C THR A 297 -120.48 76.38 137.07
N ILE A 298 -120.33 75.91 138.31
CA ILE A 298 -121.41 75.57 139.27
C ILE A 298 -121.22 76.42 140.52
#